data_AF-A0A538N6D9-F1
#
_entry.id   AF-A0A538N6D9-F1
#
_cell.length_a   1.000
_cell.length_b   1.000
_cell.length_c   1.000
_cell.angle_alpha   90.00
_cell.angle_beta   90.00
_cell.angle_gamma   90.00
#
_symmetry.space_group_name_H-M   'P 1'
#
loop_
_entity.id
_entity.type
_entity.pdbx_description
1 polymer ?
#
loop_
_entity_poly.entity_id
_entity_poly.type
_entity_poly.pdbx_seq_one_letter_code
_entity_poly.pdbx_strand_id
1 'polypeptide(L)'
;MRKAITVVTVLCVAAGPVLAGCSTGSADSGGTGTGSRATGLRQALSRVAATEDTRAWLGYDAIAELTRVVGKRPGRGFGLLLLQGTDLRSDAVTAPTDTGIAPLDADYGIAAGLQPHTVTVLAGGQQADRIGTSLTTLGWARNGDRYVAPDPAQLTNTGRKAGYGLTFAQVRPDGSDVVIGRSGTDLGTAGHPLPGRTLADDRATAALADCLGDVAVANLTTRYRSATTQQPAVQARVPHGVQLDKLTEIAVGVRPPKSTSDTPRAVVCTAWADRAAADGYAAAVPGALTDGKSFTVGGTYAQWLTHPQTTNVGGDAHVVQWTADEPTADESRLVLQMLVNADVPGLG
;
A
#
# COMPACT_ATOMS: atom_id res chain seq x y z
N MET A 1 56.37 40.27 -13.71
CA MET A 1 55.45 40.93 -12.76
C MET A 1 54.44 39.90 -12.29
N ARG A 2 54.67 39.30 -11.11
CA ARG A 2 53.78 38.30 -10.48
C ARG A 2 53.19 38.96 -9.23
N LYS A 3 51.86 39.06 -9.13
CA LYS A 3 51.17 39.61 -7.96
C LYS A 3 50.92 38.49 -6.94
N ALA A 4 51.24 38.80 -5.68
CA ALA A 4 51.22 37.91 -4.54
C ALA A 4 49.79 37.67 -4.01
N ILE A 5 49.62 36.49 -3.41
CA ILE A 5 48.45 36.00 -2.69
C ILE A 5 48.54 36.52 -1.25
N THR A 6 47.44 37.03 -0.70
CA THR A 6 47.31 37.35 0.73
C THR A 6 46.20 36.49 1.32
N VAL A 7 46.58 35.56 2.18
CA VAL A 7 45.71 34.75 3.04
C VAL A 7 45.50 35.53 4.34
N VAL A 8 44.25 35.73 4.75
CA VAL A 8 43.91 36.30 6.06
C VAL A 8 43.17 35.24 6.85
N THR A 9 43.86 34.70 7.85
CA THR A 9 43.31 33.83 8.89
C THR A 9 42.88 34.72 10.06
N VAL A 10 41.61 34.69 10.46
CA VAL A 10 41.15 35.29 11.72
C VAL A 10 40.52 34.20 12.57
N LEU A 11 41.21 33.92 13.67
CA LEU A 11 40.82 33.04 14.77
C LEU A 11 40.52 33.94 15.97
N CYS A 12 39.30 33.92 16.48
CA CYS A 12 39.00 34.42 17.83
C CYS A 12 37.94 33.53 18.50
N VAL A 13 38.39 32.83 19.54
CA VAL A 13 37.60 32.09 20.53
C VAL A 13 37.23 33.05 21.66
N ALA A 14 35.98 33.04 22.11
CA ALA A 14 35.61 33.48 23.46
C ALA A 14 34.31 32.79 23.91
N ALA A 15 34.30 32.33 25.16
CA ALA A 15 33.31 31.46 25.78
C ALA A 15 32.43 32.21 26.80
N GLY A 16 31.16 31.77 26.92
CA GLY A 16 30.26 31.90 28.10
C GLY A 16 29.67 33.28 28.42
N PRO A 17 28.48 33.40 29.07
CA PRO A 17 27.89 32.44 30.02
C PRO A 17 26.42 32.01 29.72
N VAL A 18 25.97 31.04 30.51
CA VAL A 18 24.61 30.47 30.58
C VAL A 18 23.67 31.43 31.29
N LEU A 19 22.51 31.73 30.70
CA LEU A 19 21.36 32.34 31.37
C LEU A 19 20.12 31.48 31.11
N ALA A 20 19.58 30.92 32.20
CA ALA A 20 18.23 30.39 32.26
C ALA A 20 17.25 31.56 32.53
N GLY A 21 16.13 31.59 31.79
CA GLY A 21 15.04 32.55 31.99
C GLY A 21 13.82 32.19 31.15
N CYS A 22 12.69 31.95 31.82
CA CYS A 22 11.44 31.40 31.30
C CYS A 22 10.58 32.35 30.44
N SER A 23 9.85 31.73 29.51
CA SER A 23 8.49 32.02 29.00
C SER A 23 8.09 33.44 28.55
N THR A 24 7.87 33.58 27.25
CA THR A 24 6.62 34.07 26.60
C THR A 24 6.70 33.55 25.15
N GLY A 25 5.84 32.67 24.67
CA GLY A 25 4.42 32.94 24.46
C GLY A 25 4.20 33.69 23.14
N SER A 26 4.65 33.14 22.01
CA SER A 26 4.20 33.59 20.68
C SER A 26 3.37 32.48 20.06
N ALA A 27 2.07 32.60 20.27
CA ALA A 27 1.04 31.84 19.61
C ALA A 27 0.91 32.37 18.18
N ASP A 28 1.46 31.63 17.21
CA ASP A 28 1.07 31.83 15.83
C ASP A 28 -0.40 31.42 15.68
N SER A 29 -1.18 32.45 15.38
CA SER A 29 -2.63 32.44 15.34
C SER A 29 -3.09 32.22 13.90
N GLY A 30 -3.99 31.27 13.70
CA GLY A 30 -5.05 31.41 12.69
C GLY A 30 -4.69 30.97 11.27
N GLY A 31 -4.51 29.67 11.10
CA GLY A 31 -4.73 29.00 9.81
C GLY A 31 -5.52 27.72 10.03
N THR A 32 -6.84 27.82 10.17
CA THR A 32 -7.76 26.67 10.09
C THR A 32 -7.83 26.19 8.63
N GLY A 33 -6.73 25.62 8.15
CA GLY A 33 -6.75 24.70 7.02
C GLY A 33 -6.79 23.30 7.61
N THR A 34 -7.84 22.55 7.29
CA THR A 34 -7.89 21.09 7.45
C THR A 34 -6.86 20.46 6.51
N GLY A 35 -5.57 20.69 6.78
CA GLY A 35 -4.49 19.98 6.14
C GLY A 35 -4.42 18.60 6.78
N SER A 36 -5.08 17.62 6.15
CA SER A 36 -4.91 16.21 6.50
C SER A 36 -3.41 15.92 6.57
N ARG A 37 -2.89 15.57 7.75
CA ARG A 37 -1.51 15.12 7.90
C ARG A 37 -1.39 13.88 7.00
N ALA A 38 -0.54 13.95 5.97
CA ALA A 38 -0.42 12.87 4.99
C ALA A 38 -0.15 11.53 5.68
N THR A 39 -1.00 10.54 5.43
CA THR A 39 -0.86 9.18 5.96
C THR A 39 0.26 8.43 5.24
N GLY A 40 0.74 7.32 5.81
CA GLY A 40 1.75 6.47 5.16
C GLY A 40 1.31 6.00 3.77
N LEU A 41 0.02 5.69 3.59
CA LEU A 41 -0.55 5.33 2.28
C LEU A 41 -0.49 6.50 1.29
N ARG A 42 -0.87 7.72 1.70
CA ARG A 42 -0.77 8.93 0.83
C ARG A 42 0.66 9.18 0.38
N GLN A 43 1.62 9.01 1.29
CA GLN A 43 3.06 9.11 0.97
C GLN A 43 3.49 8.01 -0.01
N ALA A 44 3.06 6.77 0.18
CA ALA A 44 3.42 5.68 -0.71
C ALA A 44 2.85 5.88 -2.13
N LEU A 45 1.61 6.36 -2.24
CA LEU A 45 0.97 6.68 -3.53
C LEU A 45 1.70 7.78 -4.30
N SER A 46 2.40 8.70 -3.63
CA SER A 46 3.20 9.73 -4.30
C SER A 46 4.49 9.16 -4.92
N ARG A 47 4.84 7.91 -4.62
CA ARG A 47 5.98 7.18 -5.22
C ARG A 47 5.60 6.45 -6.51
N VAL A 48 4.35 6.55 -6.96
CA VAL A 48 3.85 5.81 -8.12
C VAL A 48 3.11 6.75 -9.07
N ALA A 49 3.49 6.73 -10.35
CA ALA A 49 2.83 7.49 -11.41
C ALA A 49 1.40 6.99 -11.63
N ALA A 50 0.47 7.89 -11.93
CA ALA A 50 -0.92 7.52 -12.20
C ALA A 50 -1.15 7.19 -13.69
N THR A 51 -0.98 5.93 -14.07
CA THR A 51 -1.30 5.39 -15.40
C THR A 51 -2.56 4.54 -15.36
N GLU A 52 -3.04 4.06 -16.50
CA GLU A 52 -4.14 3.08 -16.51
C GLU A 52 -3.71 1.77 -15.81
N ASP A 53 -2.49 1.32 -16.08
CA ASP A 53 -1.93 0.09 -15.51
C ASP A 53 -1.78 0.20 -13.99
N THR A 54 -1.14 1.26 -13.47
CA THR A 54 -0.89 1.39 -12.03
C THR A 54 -2.17 1.58 -11.21
N ARG A 55 -3.25 2.15 -11.81
CA ARG A 55 -4.58 2.26 -11.19
C ARG A 55 -5.36 0.94 -11.15
N ALA A 56 -4.98 -0.05 -11.94
CA ALA A 56 -5.75 -1.28 -12.05
C ALA A 56 -5.78 -2.05 -10.72
N TRP A 57 -4.66 -2.06 -10.00
CA TRP A 57 -4.51 -2.66 -8.69
C TRP A 57 -3.41 -1.96 -7.91
N LEU A 58 -3.65 -1.70 -6.63
CA LEU A 58 -2.67 -1.16 -5.69
C LEU A 58 -2.70 -2.00 -4.42
N GLY A 59 -1.52 -2.28 -3.88
CA GLY A 59 -1.37 -2.87 -2.55
C GLY A 59 -0.33 -2.08 -1.76
N TYR A 60 -0.59 -1.90 -0.46
CA TYR A 60 0.26 -1.14 0.46
C TYR A 60 0.46 -1.92 1.75
N ASP A 61 1.67 -1.85 2.31
CA ASP A 61 2.03 -2.42 3.60
C ASP A 61 2.83 -1.39 4.42
N ALA A 62 2.40 -1.08 5.65
CA ALA A 62 3.19 -0.34 6.65
C ALA A 62 4.14 -1.30 7.39
N ILE A 63 5.16 -1.78 6.69
CA ILE A 63 6.01 -2.91 7.10
C ILE A 63 6.70 -2.67 8.45
N ALA A 64 7.33 -1.51 8.67
CA ALA A 64 8.00 -1.21 9.94
C ALA A 64 7.02 -1.12 11.11
N GLU A 65 5.78 -0.66 10.86
CA GLU A 65 4.75 -0.60 11.89
C GLU A 65 4.26 -1.99 12.29
N LEU A 66 3.94 -2.84 11.31
CA LEU A 66 3.54 -4.22 11.57
C LEU A 66 4.65 -5.03 12.25
N THR A 67 5.89 -4.93 11.76
CA THR A 67 7.03 -5.68 12.33
C THR A 67 7.37 -5.25 13.76
N ARG A 68 7.05 -4.02 14.16
CA ARG A 68 7.17 -3.57 15.56
C ARG A 68 6.23 -4.33 16.50
N VAL A 69 5.04 -4.71 16.01
CA VAL A 69 4.01 -5.40 16.79
C VAL A 69 4.20 -6.91 16.75
N VAL A 70 4.39 -7.48 15.56
CA VAL A 70 4.37 -8.94 15.35
C VAL A 70 5.77 -9.54 15.14
N GLY A 71 6.81 -8.71 15.09
CA GLY A 71 8.16 -9.11 14.67
C GLY A 71 8.24 -9.39 13.17
N LYS A 72 9.39 -9.93 12.73
CA LYS A 72 9.65 -10.33 11.32
C LYS A 72 9.16 -11.75 11.03
N ARG A 73 7.97 -12.12 11.51
CA ARG A 73 7.42 -13.47 11.42
C ARG A 73 6.07 -13.46 10.69
N PRO A 74 6.06 -13.57 9.36
CA PRO A 74 4.80 -13.68 8.63
C PRO A 74 4.11 -15.02 8.98
N GLY A 75 2.78 -15.03 9.07
CA GLY A 75 2.03 -16.30 9.08
C GLY A 75 0.92 -16.51 10.11
N ARG A 76 0.76 -15.68 11.15
CA ARG A 76 -0.30 -15.85 12.16
C ARG A 76 -0.76 -14.51 12.74
N GLY A 77 -2.03 -14.41 13.16
CA GLY A 77 -2.58 -13.14 13.67
C GLY A 77 -2.33 -11.99 12.70
N PHE A 78 -2.01 -10.80 13.21
CA PHE A 78 -1.55 -9.66 12.39
C PHE A 78 -0.27 -9.94 11.57
N GLY A 79 0.51 -10.98 11.88
CA GLY A 79 1.59 -11.43 11.00
C GLY A 79 1.11 -12.00 9.66
N LEU A 80 -0.20 -12.28 9.51
CA LEU A 80 -0.82 -12.58 8.22
C LEU A 80 -0.90 -11.37 7.30
N LEU A 81 -0.77 -10.15 7.83
CA LEU A 81 -0.79 -8.91 7.06
C LEU A 81 0.57 -8.53 6.47
N LEU A 82 1.68 -9.03 7.03
CA LEU A 82 3.02 -8.68 6.56
C LEU A 82 3.20 -9.03 5.07
N LEU A 83 3.55 -8.00 4.29
CA LEU A 83 3.85 -8.08 2.85
C LEU A 83 2.66 -8.55 2.00
N GLN A 84 1.44 -8.38 2.51
CA GLN A 84 0.23 -8.81 1.82
C GLN A 84 -0.12 -7.87 0.67
N GLY A 85 0.22 -6.58 0.78
CA GLY A 85 0.05 -5.59 -0.29
C GLY A 85 1.12 -5.67 -1.39
N THR A 86 2.31 -6.18 -1.09
CA THR A 86 3.47 -6.17 -2.02
C THR A 86 3.69 -7.44 -2.84
N ASP A 87 2.96 -8.53 -2.56
CA ASP A 87 3.15 -9.87 -3.15
C ASP A 87 4.59 -10.43 -2.98
N LEU A 88 5.30 -9.99 -1.94
CA LEU A 88 6.68 -10.41 -1.62
C LEU A 88 6.74 -11.38 -0.43
N ARG A 89 5.59 -11.82 0.06
CA ARG A 89 5.48 -12.66 1.26
C ARG A 89 6.20 -14.01 1.11
N SER A 90 6.15 -14.63 -0.06
CA SER A 90 6.84 -15.90 -0.34
C SER A 90 8.36 -15.76 -0.31
N ASP A 91 8.87 -14.57 -0.63
CA ASP A 91 10.30 -14.30 -0.77
C ASP A 91 10.91 -13.66 0.48
N ALA A 92 10.07 -13.23 1.44
CA ALA A 92 10.45 -12.45 2.61
C ALA A 92 11.62 -13.01 3.44
N VAL A 93 11.71 -14.34 3.56
CA VAL A 93 12.71 -15.03 4.40
C VAL A 93 14.00 -15.31 3.63
N THR A 94 13.92 -15.62 2.33
CA THR A 94 15.07 -16.09 1.55
C THR A 94 15.70 -14.99 0.69
N ALA A 95 14.90 -14.03 0.21
CA ALA A 95 15.40 -12.91 -0.59
C ALA A 95 16.53 -12.11 0.07
N PRO A 96 16.54 -11.83 1.39
CA PRO A 96 17.64 -11.06 2.00
C PRO A 96 19.00 -11.74 1.88
N THR A 97 19.02 -13.08 1.93
CA THR A 97 20.24 -13.87 1.79
C THR A 97 20.62 -14.04 0.34
N ASP A 98 19.65 -14.38 -0.51
CA ASP A 98 19.93 -14.76 -1.90
C ASP A 98 20.15 -13.54 -2.81
N THR A 99 19.32 -12.50 -2.64
CA THR A 99 19.23 -11.32 -3.53
C THR A 99 19.71 -10.03 -2.87
N GLY A 100 19.88 -10.02 -1.54
CA GLY A 100 20.17 -8.82 -0.77
C GLY A 100 18.96 -7.91 -0.54
N ILE A 101 17.81 -8.15 -1.19
CA ILE A 101 16.57 -7.42 -0.99
C ILE A 101 15.96 -7.88 0.33
N ALA A 102 15.65 -6.93 1.22
CA ALA A 102 15.15 -7.21 2.55
C ALA A 102 13.72 -6.66 2.74
N PRO A 103 12.67 -7.39 2.31
CA PRO A 103 11.30 -6.88 2.36
C PRO A 103 10.84 -6.51 3.77
N LEU A 104 11.20 -7.31 4.78
CA LEU A 104 10.80 -7.10 6.18
C LEU A 104 11.62 -6.02 6.92
N ASP A 105 12.60 -5.41 6.23
CA ASP A 105 13.42 -4.33 6.78
C ASP A 105 12.95 -2.96 6.30
N ALA A 106 12.04 -2.92 5.32
CA ALA A 106 11.48 -1.70 4.77
C ALA A 106 10.55 -0.98 5.76
N ASP A 107 10.46 0.34 5.62
CA ASP A 107 9.51 1.18 6.34
C ASP A 107 8.08 0.90 5.86
N TYR A 108 7.90 0.91 4.54
CA TYR A 108 6.67 0.53 3.88
C TYR A 108 6.94 -0.09 2.50
N GLY A 109 5.91 -0.73 1.96
CA GLY A 109 5.89 -1.23 0.60
C GLY A 109 4.64 -0.78 -0.14
N ILE A 110 4.78 -0.50 -1.44
CA ILE A 110 3.64 -0.29 -2.34
C ILE A 110 3.85 -1.04 -3.64
N ALA A 111 2.86 -1.84 -4.05
CA ALA A 111 2.79 -2.47 -5.35
C ALA A 111 1.66 -1.85 -6.18
N ALA A 112 1.90 -1.71 -7.48
CA ALA A 112 0.94 -1.14 -8.42
C ALA A 112 0.94 -1.92 -9.74
N GLY A 113 -0.25 -2.04 -10.33
CA GLY A 113 -0.47 -2.77 -11.56
C GLY A 113 -0.80 -4.25 -11.36
N LEU A 114 -1.25 -4.86 -12.46
CA LEU A 114 -1.65 -6.27 -12.49
C LEU A 114 -0.53 -7.14 -13.01
N GLN A 115 -0.54 -8.40 -12.58
CA GLN A 115 0.34 -9.42 -13.13
C GLN A 115 0.13 -9.59 -14.64
N PRO A 116 1.19 -9.73 -15.46
CA PRO A 116 2.62 -9.82 -15.09
C PRO A 116 3.36 -8.47 -15.04
N HIS A 117 2.66 -7.33 -15.07
CA HIS A 117 3.24 -5.97 -15.21
C HIS A 117 3.20 -5.14 -13.91
N THR A 118 3.33 -5.81 -12.76
CA THR A 118 3.36 -5.12 -11.46
C THR A 118 4.71 -4.45 -11.22
N VAL A 119 4.69 -3.28 -10.60
CA VAL A 119 5.86 -2.57 -10.04
C VAL A 119 5.69 -2.47 -8.53
N THR A 120 6.75 -2.70 -7.77
CA THR A 120 6.76 -2.62 -6.31
C THR A 120 7.89 -1.72 -5.85
N VAL A 121 7.61 -0.81 -4.91
CA VAL A 121 8.61 -0.02 -4.18
C VAL A 121 8.66 -0.56 -2.77
N LEU A 122 9.86 -0.89 -2.29
CA LEU A 122 10.14 -1.05 -0.87
C LEU A 122 10.97 0.17 -0.44
N ALA A 123 10.38 1.01 0.40
CA ALA A 123 11.02 2.23 0.88
C ALA A 123 11.69 1.96 2.23
N GLY A 124 12.95 2.37 2.38
CA GLY A 124 13.75 2.15 3.58
C GLY A 124 14.30 0.73 3.73
N GLY A 125 15.29 0.60 4.63
CA GLY A 125 15.87 -0.68 5.04
C GLY A 125 16.72 -1.44 4.01
N GLN A 126 16.80 -0.97 2.76
CA GLN A 126 17.57 -1.64 1.72
C GLN A 126 19.04 -1.22 1.72
N GLN A 127 19.88 -2.05 1.10
CA GLN A 127 21.32 -1.79 0.92
C GLN A 127 21.68 -1.97 -0.55
N ALA A 128 21.72 -0.87 -1.31
CA ALA A 128 21.90 -0.89 -2.75
C ALA A 128 23.12 -1.71 -3.23
N ASP A 129 24.28 -1.52 -2.60
CA ASP A 129 25.51 -2.24 -2.96
C ASP A 129 25.41 -3.75 -2.72
N ARG A 130 24.75 -4.15 -1.63
CA ARG A 130 24.52 -5.56 -1.31
C ARG A 130 23.58 -6.19 -2.31
N ILE A 131 22.47 -5.51 -2.64
CA ILE A 131 21.52 -5.97 -3.66
C ILE A 131 22.23 -6.14 -5.00
N GLY A 132 23.00 -5.14 -5.43
CA GLY A 132 23.72 -5.20 -6.70
C GLY A 132 24.74 -6.36 -6.76
N THR A 133 25.47 -6.59 -5.67
CA THR A 133 26.45 -7.69 -5.56
C THR A 133 25.76 -9.05 -5.59
N SER A 134 24.69 -9.22 -4.81
CA SER A 134 23.93 -10.48 -4.74
C SER A 134 23.24 -10.80 -6.07
N LEU A 135 22.58 -9.84 -6.70
CA LEU A 135 21.93 -10.03 -8.00
C LEU A 135 22.94 -10.35 -9.11
N THR A 136 24.09 -9.68 -9.14
CA THR A 136 25.18 -10.01 -10.09
C THR A 136 25.68 -11.44 -9.88
N THR A 137 25.83 -11.88 -8.63
CA THR A 137 26.22 -13.26 -8.28
C THR A 137 25.16 -14.27 -8.73
N LEU A 138 23.89 -13.91 -8.67
CA LEU A 138 22.79 -14.69 -9.22
C LEU A 138 22.76 -14.66 -10.76
N GLY A 139 23.55 -13.81 -11.43
CA GLY A 139 23.63 -13.73 -12.89
C GLY A 139 22.65 -12.73 -13.51
N TRP A 140 22.13 -11.77 -12.74
CA TRP A 140 21.37 -10.65 -13.29
C TRP A 140 22.35 -9.71 -14.00
N ALA A 141 21.98 -9.28 -15.20
CA ALA A 141 22.78 -8.35 -15.98
C ALA A 141 22.47 -6.91 -15.55
N ARG A 142 23.51 -6.11 -15.30
CA ARG A 142 23.34 -4.67 -15.09
C ARG A 142 23.02 -4.00 -16.43
N ASN A 143 21.94 -3.21 -16.45
CA ASN A 143 21.51 -2.42 -17.59
C ASN A 143 21.18 -1.00 -17.12
N GLY A 144 22.17 -0.10 -17.23
CA GLY A 144 22.06 1.25 -16.67
C GLY A 144 22.02 1.24 -15.14
N ASP A 145 20.94 1.80 -14.59
CA ASP A 145 20.66 1.91 -13.15
C ASP A 145 19.94 0.67 -12.56
N ARG A 146 19.51 -0.28 -13.41
CA ARG A 146 18.79 -1.48 -13.00
C ARG A 146 19.55 -2.78 -13.29
N TYR A 147 19.11 -3.83 -12.63
CA TYR A 147 19.49 -5.23 -12.84
C TYR A 147 18.34 -5.96 -13.51
N VAL A 148 18.64 -6.78 -14.52
CA VAL A 148 17.66 -7.53 -15.29
C VAL A 148 17.95 -9.02 -15.16
N ALA A 149 16.93 -9.80 -14.83
CA ALA A 149 17.03 -11.25 -14.72
C ALA A 149 17.39 -11.88 -16.06
N PRO A 150 18.16 -12.99 -16.07
CA PRO A 150 18.29 -13.81 -17.26
C PRO A 150 16.92 -14.40 -17.64
N ASP A 151 16.78 -14.81 -18.91
CA ASP A 151 15.57 -15.47 -19.39
C ASP A 151 15.26 -16.70 -18.53
N PRO A 152 14.02 -16.86 -18.01
CA PRO A 152 13.62 -18.04 -17.24
C PRO A 152 13.91 -19.37 -17.94
N ALA A 153 13.86 -19.44 -19.28
CA ALA A 153 14.19 -20.64 -20.04
C ALA A 153 15.68 -21.02 -19.93
N GLN A 154 16.55 -20.07 -19.61
CA GLN A 154 17.98 -20.28 -19.38
C GLN A 154 18.30 -20.66 -17.92
N LEU A 155 17.32 -20.55 -17.02
CA LEU A 155 17.44 -20.91 -15.61
C LEU A 155 17.17 -22.41 -15.40
N THR A 156 18.00 -23.26 -16.02
CA THR A 156 17.93 -24.71 -15.81
C THR A 156 18.40 -25.08 -14.39
N ASN A 157 17.61 -25.88 -13.66
CA ASN A 157 17.96 -26.54 -12.38
C ASN A 157 18.05 -25.74 -11.06
N THR A 158 17.43 -24.56 -10.92
CA THR A 158 17.27 -23.93 -9.59
C THR A 158 15.91 -23.27 -9.45
N GLY A 159 14.87 -24.05 -9.08
CA GLY A 159 13.48 -23.56 -9.01
C GLY A 159 13.29 -22.23 -8.26
N ARG A 160 14.12 -21.97 -7.24
CA ARG A 160 14.13 -20.68 -6.52
C ARG A 160 14.70 -19.52 -7.33
N LYS A 161 15.79 -19.74 -8.06
CA LYS A 161 16.39 -18.75 -8.95
C LYS A 161 15.43 -18.40 -10.10
N ALA A 162 14.74 -19.41 -10.62
CA ALA A 162 13.67 -19.22 -11.60
C ALA A 162 12.51 -18.37 -11.01
N GLY A 163 12.11 -18.64 -9.76
CA GLY A 163 11.15 -17.82 -9.02
C GLY A 163 11.58 -16.35 -8.92
N TYR A 164 12.83 -16.10 -8.52
CA TYR A 164 13.39 -14.73 -8.50
C TYR A 164 13.45 -14.10 -9.89
N GLY A 165 13.70 -14.88 -10.94
CA GLY A 165 13.64 -14.39 -12.33
C GLY A 165 12.27 -13.84 -12.73
N LEU A 166 11.20 -14.33 -12.08
CA LEU A 166 9.84 -13.84 -12.28
C LEU A 166 9.51 -12.67 -11.34
N THR A 167 9.74 -12.82 -10.03
CA THR A 167 9.40 -11.79 -9.03
C THR A 167 10.30 -10.56 -9.13
N PHE A 168 11.60 -10.77 -9.31
CA PHE A 168 12.65 -9.76 -9.39
C PHE A 168 13.20 -9.66 -10.82
N ALA A 169 12.33 -9.76 -11.83
CA ALA A 169 12.71 -9.70 -13.24
C ALA A 169 13.52 -8.45 -13.57
N GLN A 170 13.18 -7.33 -12.92
CA GLN A 170 13.93 -6.09 -12.96
C GLN A 170 14.04 -5.50 -11.56
N VAL A 171 15.22 -5.02 -11.18
CA VAL A 171 15.47 -4.41 -9.87
C VAL A 171 16.31 -3.16 -10.02
N ARG A 172 15.83 -2.03 -9.51
CA ARG A 172 16.59 -0.78 -9.38
C ARG A 172 16.78 -0.44 -7.91
N PRO A 173 17.94 -0.75 -7.32
CA PRO A 173 18.29 -0.26 -5.99
C PRO A 173 18.49 1.26 -6.02
N ASP A 174 18.01 1.96 -4.99
CA ASP A 174 18.04 3.42 -4.92
C ASP A 174 18.28 3.88 -3.47
N GLY A 175 19.56 3.94 -3.07
CA GLY A 175 19.94 4.25 -1.70
C GLY A 175 19.38 3.23 -0.69
N SER A 176 18.49 3.68 0.18
CA SER A 176 17.77 2.86 1.16
C SER A 176 16.51 2.19 0.61
N ASP A 177 16.15 2.47 -0.65
CA ASP A 177 14.94 1.97 -1.30
C ASP A 177 15.31 0.94 -2.38
N VAL A 178 14.31 0.18 -2.84
CA VAL A 178 14.42 -0.61 -4.07
C VAL A 178 13.11 -0.58 -4.84
N VAL A 179 13.22 -0.43 -6.15
CA VAL A 179 12.10 -0.60 -7.09
C VAL A 179 12.26 -1.95 -7.78
N ILE A 180 11.22 -2.77 -7.71
CA ILE A 180 11.14 -4.11 -8.26
C ILE A 180 10.08 -4.08 -9.35
N GLY A 181 10.37 -4.64 -10.51
CA GLY A 181 9.40 -4.81 -11.58
C GLY A 181 9.43 -6.23 -12.09
N ARG A 182 8.25 -6.72 -12.46
CA ARG A 182 8.12 -7.98 -13.19
C ARG A 182 8.42 -7.77 -14.68
N SER A 183 8.30 -8.83 -15.47
CA SER A 183 8.66 -8.81 -16.89
C SER A 183 7.81 -7.79 -17.66
N GLY A 184 8.47 -6.93 -18.45
CA GLY A 184 7.80 -5.89 -19.23
C GLY A 184 7.32 -4.67 -18.44
N THR A 185 7.49 -4.63 -17.12
CA THR A 185 7.15 -3.46 -16.30
C THR A 185 8.12 -2.30 -16.57
N ASP A 186 7.60 -1.08 -16.70
CA ASP A 186 8.40 0.14 -16.69
C ASP A 186 8.71 0.60 -15.25
N LEU A 187 9.96 0.49 -14.82
CA LEU A 187 10.41 0.94 -13.50
C LEU A 187 10.38 2.48 -13.35
N GLY A 188 10.32 3.23 -14.45
CA GLY A 188 10.20 4.69 -14.43
C GLY A 188 8.88 5.19 -13.83
N THR A 189 7.89 4.30 -13.71
CA THR A 189 6.60 4.63 -13.11
C THR A 189 6.60 4.61 -11.59
N ALA A 190 7.67 4.17 -10.93
CA ALA A 190 7.70 4.02 -9.48
C ALA A 190 9.02 4.45 -8.82
N GLY A 191 8.99 4.68 -7.51
CA GLY A 191 10.08 5.26 -6.73
C GLY A 191 10.07 6.77 -6.90
N HIS A 192 10.71 7.26 -7.95
CA HIS A 192 10.80 8.69 -8.27
C HIS A 192 10.16 8.98 -9.64
N PRO A 193 8.83 8.86 -9.77
CA PRO A 193 8.18 9.15 -11.04
C PRO A 193 8.46 10.60 -11.46
N LEU A 194 8.56 10.84 -12.77
CA LEU A 194 8.77 12.18 -13.31
C LEU A 194 7.71 13.16 -12.76
N PRO A 195 8.04 14.46 -12.60
CA PRO A 195 7.10 15.47 -12.13
C PRO A 195 5.81 15.44 -12.97
N GLY A 196 4.69 15.13 -12.33
CA GLY A 196 3.40 14.84 -12.97
C GLY A 196 2.43 14.15 -12.01
N ARG A 197 1.21 13.82 -12.47
CA ARG A 197 0.14 13.23 -11.64
C ARG A 197 0.56 11.87 -11.09
N THR A 198 0.95 11.84 -9.82
CA THR A 198 1.12 10.59 -9.07
C THR A 198 -0.25 10.03 -8.70
N LEU A 199 -0.30 8.79 -8.19
CA LEU A 199 -1.55 8.26 -7.65
C LEU A 199 -2.03 9.04 -6.42
N ALA A 200 -1.14 9.75 -5.73
CA ALA A 200 -1.55 10.67 -4.67
C ALA A 200 -2.27 11.93 -5.21
N ASP A 201 -2.11 12.27 -6.48
CA ASP A 201 -2.80 13.38 -7.14
C ASP A 201 -4.06 12.94 -7.90
N ASP A 202 -4.30 11.63 -8.01
CA ASP A 202 -5.51 11.09 -8.60
C ASP A 202 -6.70 11.30 -7.67
N ARG A 203 -7.77 11.94 -8.15
CA ARG A 203 -8.92 12.36 -7.32
C ARG A 203 -9.57 11.19 -6.59
N ALA A 204 -9.84 10.08 -7.27
CA ALA A 204 -10.57 8.97 -6.67
C ALA A 204 -9.65 8.21 -5.70
N THR A 205 -8.44 7.87 -6.15
CA THR A 205 -7.45 7.17 -5.32
C THR A 205 -7.06 7.99 -4.09
N ALA A 206 -6.90 9.31 -4.22
CA ALA A 206 -6.62 10.21 -3.10
C ALA A 206 -7.75 10.23 -2.07
N ALA A 207 -9.00 10.41 -2.53
CA ALA A 207 -10.16 10.44 -1.66
C ALA A 207 -10.35 9.10 -0.92
N LEU A 208 -10.08 7.97 -1.60
CA LEU A 208 -10.11 6.66 -0.98
C LEU A 208 -8.97 6.45 0.02
N ALA A 209 -7.76 6.93 -0.27
CA ALA A 209 -6.65 6.88 0.69
C ALA A 209 -6.90 7.75 1.93
N ASP A 210 -7.50 8.93 1.76
CA ASP A 210 -7.90 9.80 2.88
C ASP A 210 -9.05 9.18 3.69
N CYS A 211 -10.03 8.56 3.02
CA CYS A 211 -11.09 7.80 3.68
C CYS A 211 -10.53 6.60 4.45
N LEU A 212 -9.59 5.86 3.87
CA LEU A 212 -8.91 4.77 4.55
C LEU A 212 -8.15 5.30 5.77
N GLY A 213 -7.50 6.45 5.71
CA GLY A 213 -6.73 7.01 6.81
C GLY A 213 -5.48 6.17 7.14
N ASP A 214 -5.13 6.07 8.42
CA ASP A 214 -4.01 5.23 8.85
C ASP A 214 -4.37 3.74 8.80
N VAL A 215 -3.64 2.98 7.97
CA VAL A 215 -3.83 1.56 7.72
C VAL A 215 -2.48 0.85 7.77
N ALA A 216 -2.46 -0.36 8.32
CA ALA A 216 -1.29 -1.23 8.27
C ALA A 216 -1.15 -1.93 6.91
N VAL A 217 -2.27 -2.26 6.28
CA VAL A 217 -2.33 -2.84 4.92
C VAL A 217 -3.53 -2.25 4.20
N ALA A 218 -3.39 -1.99 2.90
CA ALA A 218 -4.51 -1.63 2.05
C ALA A 218 -4.39 -2.23 0.66
N ASN A 219 -5.53 -2.49 0.03
CA ASN A 219 -5.64 -2.80 -1.39
C ASN A 219 -6.67 -1.88 -2.04
N LEU A 220 -6.36 -1.37 -3.23
CA LEU A 220 -7.26 -0.53 -4.02
C LEU A 220 -7.37 -1.07 -5.44
N THR A 221 -8.54 -0.98 -6.05
CA THR A 221 -8.74 -1.41 -7.43
C THR A 221 -9.90 -0.71 -8.11
N THR A 222 -9.72 -0.43 -9.39
CA THR A 222 -10.74 0.04 -10.33
C THR A 222 -11.46 -1.11 -11.05
N ARG A 223 -10.99 -2.36 -10.88
CA ARG A 223 -11.48 -3.53 -11.63
C ARG A 223 -12.47 -4.40 -10.88
N TYR A 224 -12.93 -3.97 -9.70
CA TYR A 224 -13.90 -4.71 -8.91
C TYR A 224 -15.17 -5.06 -9.71
N ARG A 225 -15.67 -4.11 -10.50
CA ARG A 225 -16.82 -4.31 -11.39
C ARG A 225 -16.60 -5.45 -12.39
N SER A 226 -15.42 -5.57 -12.97
CA SER A 226 -15.14 -6.63 -13.95
C SER A 226 -15.20 -8.01 -13.29
N ALA A 227 -14.75 -8.14 -12.04
CA ALA A 227 -14.83 -9.38 -11.29
C ALA A 227 -16.29 -9.75 -10.94
N THR A 228 -17.12 -8.79 -10.49
CA THR A 228 -18.52 -9.04 -10.14
C THR A 228 -19.42 -9.28 -11.35
N THR A 229 -19.23 -8.51 -12.42
CA THR A 229 -20.11 -8.59 -13.61
C THR A 229 -19.91 -9.86 -14.44
N GLN A 230 -18.77 -10.54 -14.31
CA GLN A 230 -18.52 -11.83 -14.98
C GLN A 230 -19.15 -13.03 -14.27
N GLN A 231 -19.76 -12.83 -13.08
CA GLN A 231 -20.33 -13.90 -12.27
C GLN A 231 -21.82 -13.66 -11.99
N PRO A 232 -22.74 -14.31 -12.73
CA PRO A 232 -24.19 -14.12 -12.53
C PRO A 232 -24.66 -14.39 -11.09
N ALA A 233 -24.00 -15.30 -10.38
CA ALA A 233 -24.30 -15.60 -8.98
C ALA A 233 -23.99 -14.45 -8.02
N VAL A 234 -23.00 -13.62 -8.35
CA VAL A 234 -22.63 -12.41 -7.60
C VAL A 234 -23.61 -11.29 -7.90
N GLN A 235 -23.96 -11.08 -9.18
CA GLN A 235 -24.95 -10.08 -9.58
C GLN A 235 -26.31 -10.28 -8.90
N ALA A 236 -26.74 -11.53 -8.73
CA ALA A 236 -28.03 -11.86 -8.11
C ALA A 236 -28.12 -11.49 -6.61
N ARG A 237 -27.00 -11.13 -5.97
CA ARG A 237 -26.91 -10.80 -4.54
C ARG A 237 -26.78 -9.31 -4.27
N VAL A 238 -26.54 -8.52 -5.31
CA VAL A 238 -26.43 -7.07 -5.21
C VAL A 238 -27.77 -6.52 -4.70
N PRO A 239 -27.81 -5.81 -3.57
CA PRO A 239 -29.05 -5.28 -3.03
C PRO A 239 -29.76 -4.34 -4.01
N HIS A 240 -31.09 -4.33 -3.96
CA HIS A 240 -31.88 -3.37 -4.74
C HIS A 240 -31.44 -1.93 -4.44
N GLY A 241 -31.25 -1.14 -5.49
CA GLY A 241 -30.82 0.26 -5.39
C GLY A 241 -29.30 0.47 -5.51
N VAL A 242 -28.49 -0.59 -5.45
CA VAL A 242 -27.04 -0.49 -5.70
C VAL A 242 -26.77 -0.53 -7.21
N GLN A 243 -26.13 0.53 -7.72
CA GLN A 243 -25.80 0.68 -9.14
C GLN A 243 -24.32 0.37 -9.37
N LEU A 244 -23.96 -0.92 -9.46
CA LEU A 244 -22.56 -1.35 -9.61
C LEU A 244 -21.84 -0.77 -10.84
N ASP A 245 -22.57 -0.38 -11.88
CA ASP A 245 -22.00 0.30 -13.05
C ASP A 245 -21.46 1.70 -12.74
N LYS A 246 -21.87 2.28 -11.60
CA LYS A 246 -21.45 3.58 -11.07
C LYS A 246 -20.32 3.49 -10.03
N LEU A 247 -19.93 2.29 -9.60
CA LEU A 247 -18.75 2.10 -8.75
C LEU A 247 -17.50 2.41 -9.59
N THR A 248 -16.73 3.41 -9.17
CA THR A 248 -15.52 3.82 -9.91
C THR A 248 -14.27 3.13 -9.37
N GLU A 249 -14.17 3.02 -8.05
CA GLU A 249 -13.01 2.44 -7.37
C GLU A 249 -13.41 1.98 -5.96
N ILE A 250 -12.76 0.94 -5.48
CA ILE A 250 -12.89 0.44 -4.11
C ILE A 250 -11.52 0.32 -3.46
N ALA A 251 -11.47 0.65 -2.18
CA ALA A 251 -10.32 0.51 -1.33
C ALA A 251 -10.70 -0.24 -0.05
N VAL A 252 -9.90 -1.21 0.34
CA VAL A 252 -10.04 -1.93 1.62
C VAL A 252 -8.75 -1.84 2.38
N GLY A 253 -8.81 -1.83 3.70
CA GLY A 253 -7.63 -1.86 4.54
C GLY A 253 -7.92 -2.32 5.96
N VAL A 254 -6.84 -2.56 6.70
CA VAL A 254 -6.90 -2.95 8.10
C VAL A 254 -6.14 -1.91 8.91
N ARG A 255 -6.76 -1.42 9.99
CA ARG A 255 -6.14 -0.44 10.89
C ARG A 255 -4.88 -1.01 11.53
N PRO A 256 -3.86 -0.18 11.81
CA PRO A 256 -2.67 -0.64 12.50
C PRO A 256 -3.01 -1.14 13.91
N PRO A 257 -2.55 -2.36 14.28
CA PRO A 257 -2.67 -2.82 15.65
C PRO A 257 -1.68 -2.09 16.57
N LYS A 258 -2.06 -1.89 17.83
CA LYS A 258 -1.16 -1.46 18.90
C LYS A 258 -0.50 -2.66 19.58
N SER A 259 -1.18 -3.80 19.60
CA SER A 259 -0.69 -5.05 20.19
C SER A 259 -1.11 -6.27 19.37
N THR A 260 -0.46 -7.41 19.62
CA THR A 260 -0.84 -8.69 18.97
C THR A 260 -2.18 -9.25 19.44
N SER A 261 -2.73 -8.73 20.55
CA SER A 261 -4.03 -9.13 21.11
C SER A 261 -5.18 -8.22 20.68
N ASP A 262 -4.91 -7.16 19.92
CA ASP A 262 -5.97 -6.26 19.45
C ASP A 262 -6.91 -6.99 18.48
N THR A 263 -8.17 -6.58 18.43
CA THR A 263 -9.10 -7.03 17.41
C THR A 263 -8.82 -6.28 16.10
N PRO A 264 -8.58 -6.97 14.97
CA PRO A 264 -8.42 -6.31 13.68
C PRO A 264 -9.65 -5.46 13.33
N ARG A 265 -9.41 -4.24 12.85
CA ARG A 265 -10.47 -3.32 12.40
C ARG A 265 -10.37 -3.14 10.90
N ALA A 266 -11.32 -3.71 10.17
CA ALA A 266 -11.49 -3.52 8.74
C ALA A 266 -12.04 -2.13 8.44
N VAL A 267 -11.62 -1.56 7.31
CA VAL A 267 -12.11 -0.32 6.73
C VAL A 267 -12.29 -0.53 5.25
N VAL A 268 -13.45 -0.16 4.72
CA VAL A 268 -13.73 -0.20 3.30
C VAL A 268 -14.25 1.16 2.88
N CYS A 269 -13.69 1.68 1.79
CA CYS A 269 -14.06 2.93 1.18
C CYS A 269 -14.39 2.67 -0.29
N THR A 270 -15.52 3.19 -0.74
CA THR A 270 -16.00 3.03 -2.12
C THR A 270 -16.25 4.40 -2.73
N ALA A 271 -15.78 4.61 -3.95
CA ALA A 271 -15.98 5.84 -4.70
C ALA A 271 -17.01 5.60 -5.80
N TRP A 272 -17.88 6.59 -6.01
CA TRP A 272 -19.04 6.46 -6.89
C TRP A 272 -19.10 7.63 -7.87
N ALA A 273 -19.63 7.35 -9.07
CA ALA A 273 -19.72 8.33 -10.15
C ALA A 273 -20.64 9.51 -9.81
N ASP A 274 -21.65 9.29 -8.97
CA ASP A 274 -22.59 10.31 -8.55
C ASP A 274 -23.12 10.06 -7.12
N ARG A 275 -23.71 11.10 -6.55
CA ARG A 275 -24.27 11.09 -5.19
C ARG A 275 -25.38 10.06 -5.01
N ALA A 276 -26.24 9.88 -6.02
CA ALA A 276 -27.39 9.00 -5.90
C ALA A 276 -26.96 7.52 -5.78
N ALA A 277 -25.93 7.12 -6.54
CA ALA A 277 -25.35 5.78 -6.43
C ALA A 277 -24.67 5.57 -5.06
N ALA A 278 -23.94 6.57 -4.56
CA ALA A 278 -23.34 6.53 -3.22
C ALA A 278 -24.41 6.39 -2.12
N ASP A 279 -25.47 7.19 -2.17
CA ASP A 279 -26.58 7.13 -1.20
C ASP A 279 -27.28 5.75 -1.23
N GLY A 280 -27.46 5.18 -2.43
CA GLY A 280 -28.01 3.83 -2.60
C GLY A 280 -27.15 2.75 -1.93
N TYR A 281 -25.83 2.80 -2.13
CA TYR A 281 -24.90 1.88 -1.46
C TYR A 281 -24.85 2.09 0.06
N ALA A 282 -24.79 3.34 0.52
CA ALA A 282 -24.78 3.68 1.94
C ALA A 282 -26.04 3.19 2.68
N ALA A 283 -27.20 3.21 2.01
CA ALA A 283 -28.45 2.67 2.55
C ALA A 283 -28.49 1.13 2.58
N ALA A 284 -27.88 0.47 1.60
CA ALA A 284 -27.90 -0.98 1.47
C ALA A 284 -26.90 -1.70 2.40
N VAL A 285 -25.73 -1.10 2.63
CA VAL A 285 -24.61 -1.79 3.30
C VAL A 285 -24.89 -2.21 4.76
N PRO A 286 -25.67 -1.49 5.60
CA PRO A 286 -26.00 -1.97 6.96
C PRO A 286 -26.78 -3.29 6.95
N GLY A 287 -27.75 -3.42 6.03
CA GLY A 287 -28.50 -4.66 5.84
C GLY A 287 -27.62 -5.77 5.28
N ALA A 288 -26.74 -5.46 4.34
CA ALA A 288 -25.75 -6.42 3.85
C ALA A 288 -24.83 -6.92 4.97
N LEU A 289 -24.33 -6.04 5.84
CA LEU A 289 -23.46 -6.44 6.96
C LEU A 289 -24.16 -7.32 8.00
N THR A 290 -25.47 -7.13 8.19
CA THR A 290 -26.25 -7.86 9.20
C THR A 290 -26.77 -9.20 8.67
N ASP A 291 -27.40 -9.19 7.49
CA ASP A 291 -28.14 -10.33 6.94
C ASP A 291 -27.51 -10.93 5.67
N GLY A 292 -26.60 -10.19 5.03
CA GLY A 292 -25.91 -10.62 3.82
C GLY A 292 -25.01 -11.83 4.08
N LYS A 293 -24.84 -12.65 3.04
CA LYS A 293 -24.06 -13.89 3.13
C LYS A 293 -22.74 -13.78 2.40
N SER A 294 -21.65 -14.06 3.10
CA SER A 294 -20.33 -14.21 2.50
C SER A 294 -20.19 -15.58 1.87
N PHE A 295 -19.60 -15.65 0.68
CA PHE A 295 -19.14 -16.92 0.11
C PHE A 295 -17.66 -17.20 0.41
N THR A 296 -16.88 -16.17 0.73
CA THR A 296 -15.47 -16.30 1.13
C THR A 296 -15.33 -17.11 2.42
N VAL A 297 -16.16 -16.81 3.42
CA VAL A 297 -16.12 -17.49 4.73
C VAL A 297 -17.33 -18.38 4.99
N GLY A 298 -18.38 -18.27 4.16
CA GLY A 298 -19.64 -18.97 4.39
C GLY A 298 -20.43 -18.36 5.55
N GLY A 299 -21.76 -18.49 5.49
CA GLY A 299 -22.65 -17.90 6.51
C GLY A 299 -22.90 -16.41 6.30
N THR A 300 -23.31 -15.70 7.35
CA THR A 300 -23.62 -14.26 7.27
C THR A 300 -22.40 -13.42 7.59
N TYR A 301 -22.30 -12.21 7.02
CA TYR A 301 -21.20 -11.30 7.34
C TYR A 301 -21.14 -10.98 8.84
N ALA A 302 -22.29 -10.86 9.52
CA ALA A 302 -22.36 -10.59 10.96
C ALA A 302 -21.65 -11.63 11.86
N GLN A 303 -21.39 -12.85 11.35
CA GLN A 303 -20.62 -13.86 12.08
C GLN A 303 -19.12 -13.54 12.13
N TRP A 304 -18.65 -12.73 11.18
CA TRP A 304 -17.23 -12.47 10.94
C TRP A 304 -16.87 -10.97 10.98
N LEU A 305 -17.88 -10.09 10.88
CA LEU A 305 -17.76 -8.63 10.93
C LEU A 305 -18.69 -8.10 12.02
N THR A 306 -18.12 -7.67 13.13
CA THR A 306 -18.85 -7.19 14.30
C THR A 306 -18.71 -5.67 14.47
N HIS A 307 -19.62 -5.06 15.24
CA HIS A 307 -19.68 -3.61 15.44
C HIS A 307 -19.55 -2.77 14.15
N PRO A 308 -20.35 -3.08 13.11
CA PRO A 308 -20.27 -2.36 11.85
C PRO A 308 -20.71 -0.89 12.02
N GLN A 309 -20.00 0.01 11.36
CA GLN A 309 -20.38 1.42 11.22
C GLN A 309 -20.31 1.80 9.75
N THR A 310 -21.32 2.53 9.28
CA THR A 310 -21.38 3.03 7.91
C THR A 310 -21.47 4.55 7.93
N THR A 311 -20.68 5.21 7.08
CA THR A 311 -20.62 6.66 6.97
C THR A 311 -20.61 7.04 5.49
N ASN A 312 -21.52 7.91 5.08
CA ASN A 312 -21.41 8.60 3.80
C ASN A 312 -20.42 9.77 3.97
N VAL A 313 -19.17 9.53 3.60
CA VAL A 313 -18.07 10.51 3.70
C VAL A 313 -18.29 11.65 2.70
N GLY A 314 -18.90 11.34 1.55
CA GLY A 314 -19.24 12.31 0.52
C GLY A 314 -18.00 12.86 -0.20
N GLY A 315 -17.93 14.18 -0.31
CA GLY A 315 -16.93 14.86 -1.11
C GLY A 315 -17.12 14.63 -2.61
N ASP A 316 -16.10 15.06 -3.35
CA ASP A 316 -16.10 15.08 -4.80
C ASP A 316 -16.14 13.66 -5.42
N ALA A 317 -15.56 12.65 -4.76
CA ALA A 317 -15.61 11.26 -5.23
C ALA A 317 -16.80 10.47 -4.68
N HIS A 318 -17.74 11.14 -3.98
CA HIS A 318 -18.94 10.54 -3.38
C HIS A 318 -18.63 9.29 -2.56
N VAL A 319 -17.67 9.41 -1.63
CA VAL A 319 -17.12 8.26 -0.93
C VAL A 319 -18.09 7.74 0.14
N VAL A 320 -18.28 6.42 0.18
CA VAL A 320 -18.97 5.72 1.27
C VAL A 320 -17.97 4.83 1.98
N GLN A 321 -17.93 4.96 3.31
CA GLN A 321 -17.10 4.15 4.19
C GLN A 321 -17.97 3.18 4.99
N TRP A 322 -17.46 1.99 5.22
CA TRP A 322 -17.84 1.23 6.39
C TRP A 322 -16.62 0.66 7.13
N THR A 323 -16.79 0.41 8.42
CA THR A 323 -15.77 -0.22 9.27
C THR A 323 -16.40 -1.31 10.12
N ALA A 324 -15.64 -2.35 10.45
CA ALA A 324 -16.08 -3.45 11.30
C ALA A 324 -14.89 -4.09 12.01
N ASP A 325 -15.15 -4.75 13.14
CA ASP A 325 -14.18 -5.57 13.84
C ASP A 325 -14.21 -7.00 13.28
N GLU A 326 -13.05 -7.57 12.98
CA GLU A 326 -12.88 -8.98 12.63
C GLU A 326 -12.54 -9.71 13.94
N PRO A 327 -13.48 -10.46 14.56
CA PRO A 327 -13.37 -10.85 15.97
C PRO A 327 -12.23 -11.84 16.25
N THR A 328 -11.66 -12.48 15.23
CA THR A 328 -10.51 -13.37 15.39
C THR A 328 -9.26 -12.80 14.70
N ALA A 329 -8.10 -12.86 15.37
CA ALA A 329 -6.85 -12.36 14.81
C ALA A 329 -6.39 -13.16 13.56
N ASP A 330 -6.79 -14.43 13.45
CA ASP A 330 -6.52 -15.27 12.28
C ASP A 330 -7.35 -14.85 11.05
N GLU A 331 -8.38 -14.03 11.26
CA GLU A 331 -9.15 -13.35 10.22
C GLU A 331 -8.64 -11.95 9.90
N SER A 332 -7.50 -11.51 10.44
CA SER A 332 -6.95 -10.15 10.23
C SER A 332 -6.74 -9.71 8.78
N ARG A 333 -6.97 -10.60 7.79
CA ARG A 333 -6.92 -10.33 6.35
C ARG A 333 -8.26 -10.57 5.66
N LEU A 334 -9.35 -10.77 6.39
CA LEU A 334 -10.64 -11.19 5.85
C LEU A 334 -11.17 -10.17 4.85
N VAL A 335 -11.17 -8.88 5.21
CA VAL A 335 -11.60 -7.81 4.28
C VAL A 335 -10.76 -7.78 2.99
N LEU A 336 -9.46 -8.11 3.08
CA LEU A 336 -8.59 -8.18 1.91
C LEU A 336 -8.98 -9.36 1.01
N GLN A 337 -9.34 -10.51 1.60
CA GLN A 337 -9.83 -11.68 0.87
C GLN A 337 -11.19 -11.40 0.22
N MET A 338 -12.10 -10.72 0.93
CA MET A 338 -13.39 -10.30 0.38
C MET A 338 -13.23 -9.42 -0.85
N LEU A 339 -12.25 -8.49 -0.86
CA LEU A 339 -11.96 -7.71 -2.05
C LEU A 339 -11.53 -8.59 -3.23
N VAL A 340 -10.55 -9.48 -3.02
CA VAL A 340 -10.02 -10.37 -4.06
C VAL A 340 -11.09 -11.30 -4.63
N ASN A 341 -11.98 -11.77 -3.77
CA ASN A 341 -13.05 -12.68 -4.15
C ASN A 341 -14.26 -11.97 -4.75
N ALA A 342 -14.33 -10.63 -4.69
CA ALA A 342 -15.52 -9.85 -5.04
C ALA A 342 -16.75 -10.15 -4.15
N ASP A 343 -16.50 -10.25 -2.84
CA ASP A 343 -17.45 -10.62 -1.77
C ASP A 343 -17.59 -9.49 -0.73
N VAL A 344 -17.59 -8.24 -1.18
CA VAL A 344 -17.64 -7.08 -0.28
C VAL A 344 -19.12 -6.79 0.03
N PRO A 345 -19.51 -6.65 1.31
CA PRO A 345 -20.88 -6.35 1.70
C PRO A 345 -21.56 -5.29 0.83
N GLY A 346 -22.67 -5.69 0.21
CA GLY A 346 -23.51 -4.84 -0.63
C GLY A 346 -23.03 -4.67 -2.08
N LEU A 347 -21.93 -5.32 -2.47
CA LEU A 347 -21.38 -5.25 -3.84
C LEU A 347 -21.27 -6.61 -4.56
N GLY A 348 -21.52 -7.73 -3.87
CA GLY A 348 -21.44 -9.08 -4.43
C GLY A 348 -21.74 -10.16 -3.42
#